data_AF-A0A351FJU6-F1
#
_entry.id   AF-A0A351FJU6-F1
#
_cell.length_a   1.000
_cell.length_b   1.000
_cell.length_c   1.000
_cell.angle_alpha   90.00
_cell.angle_beta   90.00
_cell.angle_gamma   90.00
#
_symmetry.space_group_name_H-M   'P 1'
#
loop_
_entity.id
_entity.type
_entity.pdbx_description
1 polymer ?
#
loop_
_entity_poly.entity_id
_entity_poly.type
_entity_poly.pdbx_seq_one_letter_code
_entity_poly.pdbx_strand_id
1 'polypeptide(L)'
;MIIPILSTPARSIALTGLAALALTNALTAQTVLHPEPHLQSKYHDFRVVEVADGLINPHSLVFTPDGDLLVTERPGRLRIIRDDVLLTDSVLGLPNIIALGRGARAMNGLEQAGLRDVRLDPEFEHNRLLYLSYVKPGPDSLGTLAV
;
A
#
# COMPACT_ATOMS: atom_id res chain seq x y z
N MET A 1 -1.21 -9.82 -94.34
CA MET A 1 -0.65 -10.77 -93.34
C MET A 1 -1.63 -10.76 -92.16
N ILE A 2 -2.82 -11.40 -92.23
CA ILE A 2 -3.13 -12.87 -92.23
C ILE A 2 -2.74 -13.47 -90.86
N ILE A 3 -3.62 -13.46 -89.84
CA ILE A 3 -4.60 -14.52 -89.36
C ILE A 3 -3.89 -15.68 -88.62
N PRO A 4 -4.42 -16.33 -87.53
CA PRO A 4 -5.67 -16.17 -86.73
C PRO A 4 -5.39 -15.63 -85.29
N ILE A 5 -6.27 -15.48 -84.28
CA ILE A 5 -7.68 -15.86 -83.91
C ILE A 5 -7.89 -17.18 -83.11
N LEU A 6 -8.10 -17.08 -81.78
CA LEU A 6 -8.87 -17.92 -80.81
C LEU A 6 -8.64 -17.28 -79.38
N SER A 7 -9.36 -17.50 -78.27
CA SER A 7 -10.66 -18.12 -77.92
C SER A 7 -11.17 -17.59 -76.54
N THR A 8 -12.48 -17.70 -76.25
CA THR A 8 -13.18 -17.39 -74.97
C THR A 8 -13.48 -18.67 -74.13
N PRO A 9 -13.97 -18.66 -72.84
CA PRO A 9 -14.83 -17.65 -72.19
C PRO A 9 -14.58 -17.31 -70.70
N ALA A 10 -15.43 -16.40 -70.20
CA ALA A 10 -15.40 -15.73 -68.89
C ALA A 10 -15.77 -16.60 -67.66
N ARG A 11 -15.43 -16.10 -66.46
CA ARG A 11 -16.32 -16.19 -65.27
C ARG A 11 -16.01 -15.21 -64.12
N SER A 12 -17.11 -14.62 -63.62
CA SER A 12 -17.39 -14.15 -62.25
C SER A 12 -16.52 -13.12 -61.51
N ILE A 13 -17.12 -11.94 -61.42
CA ILE A 13 -17.12 -10.95 -60.32
C ILE A 13 -17.04 -11.58 -58.91
N ALA A 14 -16.22 -11.01 -58.02
CA ALA A 14 -16.55 -10.84 -56.59
C ALA A 14 -15.73 -9.70 -55.96
N LEU A 15 -16.42 -8.64 -55.50
CA LEU A 15 -15.88 -7.65 -54.57
C LEU A 15 -15.83 -8.26 -53.16
N THR A 16 -14.74 -8.09 -52.41
CA THR A 16 -14.77 -7.83 -50.94
C THR A 16 -13.36 -7.52 -50.43
N GLY A 17 -13.03 -6.24 -50.33
CA GLY A 17 -11.79 -5.75 -49.75
C GLY A 17 -11.96 -5.34 -48.28
N LEU A 18 -11.48 -6.21 -47.38
CA LEU A 18 -10.95 -5.87 -46.04
C LEU A 18 -11.82 -5.02 -45.09
N ALA A 19 -12.63 -5.68 -44.27
CA ALA A 19 -13.11 -5.10 -43.01
C ALA A 19 -11.99 -5.21 -41.94
N ALA A 20 -11.45 -4.08 -41.49
CA ALA A 20 -10.46 -4.04 -40.43
C ALA A 20 -11.12 -4.25 -39.06
N LEU A 21 -10.89 -5.41 -38.43
CA LEU A 21 -11.39 -5.70 -37.09
C LEU A 21 -10.50 -5.02 -36.04
N ALA A 22 -10.92 -3.87 -35.53
CA ALA A 22 -10.24 -3.22 -34.41
C ALA A 22 -10.53 -4.00 -33.11
N LEU A 23 -9.59 -4.84 -32.65
CA LEU A 23 -9.67 -5.44 -31.33
C LEU A 23 -9.40 -4.39 -30.25
N THR A 24 -10.48 -3.82 -29.71
CA THR A 24 -10.42 -3.09 -28.44
C THR A 24 -10.21 -4.06 -27.30
N ASN A 25 -8.96 -4.22 -26.85
CA ASN A 25 -8.66 -4.91 -25.59
C ASN A 25 -9.22 -4.08 -24.43
N ALA A 26 -10.43 -4.42 -23.99
CA ALA A 26 -10.97 -3.93 -22.73
C ALA A 26 -10.11 -4.49 -21.60
N LEU A 27 -9.30 -3.64 -20.97
CA LEU A 27 -8.48 -4.00 -19.82
C LEU A 27 -9.40 -4.21 -18.61
N THR A 28 -9.91 -5.43 -18.44
CA THR A 28 -10.67 -5.83 -17.26
C THR A 28 -9.75 -5.82 -16.04
N ALA A 29 -9.87 -4.77 -15.24
CA ALA A 29 -9.31 -4.78 -13.89
C ALA A 29 -10.00 -5.91 -13.11
N GLN A 30 -9.29 -7.02 -12.92
CA GLN A 30 -9.77 -8.10 -12.08
C GLN A 30 -9.62 -7.67 -10.63
N THR A 31 -10.72 -7.40 -9.94
CA THR A 31 -10.72 -7.26 -8.48
C THR A 31 -10.23 -8.58 -7.90
N VAL A 32 -9.01 -8.60 -7.37
CA VAL A 32 -8.50 -9.75 -6.63
C VAL A 32 -9.29 -9.83 -5.33
N LEU A 33 -10.31 -10.68 -5.32
CA LEU A 33 -10.99 -11.06 -4.09
C LEU A 33 -10.03 -11.93 -3.28
N HIS A 34 -9.30 -11.29 -2.36
CA HIS A 34 -8.55 -12.00 -1.34
C HIS A 34 -9.58 -12.74 -0.46
N PRO A 35 -9.56 -14.08 -0.39
CA PRO A 35 -10.51 -14.81 0.43
C PRO A 35 -10.15 -14.60 1.89
N GLU A 36 -10.95 -13.77 2.58
CA GLU A 36 -10.92 -13.48 4.02
C GLU A 36 -10.50 -14.71 4.85
N PRO A 37 -9.25 -14.76 5.37
CA PRO A 37 -8.79 -15.95 6.08
C PRO A 37 -9.58 -16.20 7.37
N HIS A 38 -10.43 -17.22 7.33
CA HIS A 38 -11.08 -17.79 8.49
C HIS A 38 -10.07 -18.65 9.28
N LEU A 39 -9.43 -18.06 10.28
CA LEU A 39 -8.46 -18.71 11.16
C LEU A 39 -9.19 -19.48 12.27
N GLN A 40 -8.97 -20.79 12.30
CA GLN A 40 -9.49 -21.70 13.31
C GLN A 40 -8.51 -21.77 14.49
N SER A 41 -8.97 -21.49 15.71
CA SER A 41 -8.23 -21.74 16.95
C SER A 41 -8.79 -22.95 17.70
N LYS A 42 -8.21 -23.31 18.86
CA LYS A 42 -8.70 -24.42 19.69
C LYS A 42 -10.13 -24.22 20.22
N TYR A 43 -10.60 -22.97 20.32
CA TYR A 43 -11.87 -22.63 20.98
C TYR A 43 -12.80 -21.73 20.16
N HIS A 44 -12.27 -20.99 19.19
CA HIS A 44 -12.99 -19.96 18.43
C HIS A 44 -12.49 -19.82 16.99
N ASP A 45 -13.40 -19.37 16.13
CA ASP A 45 -13.19 -19.04 14.74
C ASP A 45 -12.99 -17.53 14.60
N PHE A 46 -11.95 -17.10 13.88
CA PHE A 46 -11.67 -15.69 13.62
C PHE A 46 -11.73 -15.41 12.12
N ARG A 47 -12.40 -14.32 11.70
CA ARG A 47 -12.22 -13.76 10.36
C ARG A 47 -11.14 -12.68 10.43
N VAL A 48 -10.04 -12.89 9.74
CA VAL A 48 -8.95 -11.91 9.64
C VAL A 48 -9.17 -11.06 8.40
N VAL A 49 -9.50 -9.78 8.60
CA VAL A 49 -9.71 -8.78 7.54
C VAL A 49 -8.46 -7.92 7.41
N GLU A 50 -7.97 -7.71 6.19
CA GLU A 50 -6.88 -6.76 5.94
C GLU A 50 -7.44 -5.34 5.87
N VAL A 51 -6.95 -4.45 6.75
CA VAL A 51 -7.40 -3.05 6.84
C VAL A 51 -6.54 -2.12 5.98
N ALA A 52 -5.26 -2.44 5.81
CA ALA A 52 -4.33 -1.74 4.92
C ALA A 52 -3.03 -2.55 4.75
N ASP A 53 -2.39 -2.40 3.59
CA ASP A 53 -1.07 -2.97 3.29
C ASP A 53 0.05 -1.90 3.33
N GLY A 54 1.21 -2.18 2.73
CA GLY A 54 2.27 -1.19 2.49
C GLY A 54 3.09 -0.72 3.70
N LEU A 55 2.60 -0.92 4.93
CA LEU A 55 3.27 -0.52 6.18
C LEU A 55 4.66 -1.17 6.36
N ILE A 56 5.59 -0.41 6.94
CA ILE A 56 6.99 -0.82 7.16
C ILE A 56 7.28 -0.87 8.66
N ASN A 57 7.23 -2.08 9.22
CA ASN A 57 7.44 -2.34 10.65
C ASN A 57 6.55 -1.46 11.56
N PRO A 58 5.21 -1.60 11.45
CA PRO A 58 4.28 -0.93 12.37
C PRO A 58 4.55 -1.35 13.82
N HIS A 59 4.33 -0.44 14.77
CA HIS A 59 4.64 -0.67 16.19
C HIS A 59 3.44 -0.46 17.12
N SER A 60 2.70 0.64 16.96
CA SER A 60 1.48 0.94 17.70
C SER A 60 0.45 1.60 16.79
N LEU A 61 -0.80 1.61 17.23
CA LEU A 61 -1.92 2.18 16.50
C LEU A 61 -2.95 2.79 17.45
N VAL A 62 -3.67 3.82 17.00
CA VAL A 62 -4.79 4.41 17.73
C VAL A 62 -5.84 4.98 16.77
N PHE A 63 -7.12 4.70 17.04
CA PHE A 63 -8.25 5.28 16.31
C PHE A 63 -8.53 6.70 16.80
N THR A 64 -8.75 7.63 15.88
CA THR A 64 -9.25 8.97 16.18
C THR A 64 -10.78 8.99 16.28
N PRO A 65 -11.38 9.99 16.95
CA PRO A 65 -12.83 10.19 16.96
C PRO A 65 -13.43 10.43 15.56
N ASP A 66 -12.62 10.94 14.63
CA ASP A 66 -13.03 11.17 13.23
C ASP A 66 -13.10 9.87 12.40
N GLY A 67 -12.62 8.74 12.94
CA GLY A 67 -12.57 7.43 12.27
C GLY A 67 -11.23 7.08 11.63
N ASP A 68 -10.27 8.01 11.55
CA ASP A 68 -8.91 7.71 11.06
C ASP A 68 -8.18 6.74 12.00
N LEU A 69 -7.38 5.84 11.44
CA LEU A 69 -6.43 5.03 12.20
C LEU A 69 -5.01 5.60 12.03
N LEU A 70 -4.44 6.08 13.14
CA LEU A 70 -3.04 6.49 13.20
C LEU A 70 -2.15 5.28 13.51
N VAL A 71 -1.06 5.08 12.76
CA VAL A 71 -0.13 3.95 12.92
C VAL A 71 1.31 4.45 12.98
N THR A 72 2.05 4.08 14.02
CA THR A 72 3.49 4.35 14.11
C THR A 72 4.30 3.29 13.36
N GLU A 73 5.26 3.72 12.56
CA GLU A 73 6.22 2.86 11.88
C GLU A 73 7.62 3.06 12.47
N ARG A 74 8.27 1.96 12.84
CA ARG A 74 9.60 1.99 13.49
C ARG A 74 10.64 2.87 12.76
N PRO A 75 10.70 2.96 11.41
CA PRO A 75 11.60 3.89 10.70
C PRO A 75 11.40 5.40 10.97
N GLY A 76 10.51 5.81 11.87
CA GLY A 76 10.34 7.21 12.27
C GLY A 76 9.19 7.94 11.57
N ARG A 77 8.12 7.21 11.18
CA ARG A 77 6.95 7.80 10.49
C ARG A 77 5.66 7.50 11.25
N LEU A 78 4.77 8.48 11.30
CA LEU A 78 3.39 8.31 11.70
C LEU A 78 2.53 8.32 10.42
N ARG A 79 1.74 7.28 10.24
CA ARG A 79 0.89 7.03 9.08
C ARG A 79 -0.57 7.21 9.44
N ILE A 80 -1.37 7.52 8.43
CA ILE A 80 -2.82 7.65 8.52
C ILE A 80 -3.41 6.60 7.58
N ILE A 81 -4.30 5.78 8.10
CA ILE A 81 -5.23 4.97 7.33
C ILE A 81 -6.60 5.64 7.48
N ARG A 82 -7.25 5.92 6.36
CA ARG A 82 -8.57 6.55 6.28
C ARG A 82 -9.40 5.79 5.25
N ASP A 83 -10.64 5.47 5.57
CA ASP A 83 -11.54 4.69 4.71
C ASP A 83 -10.89 3.39 4.18
N ASP A 84 -10.21 2.66 5.08
CA ASP A 84 -9.41 1.44 4.79
C ASP A 84 -8.29 1.62 3.73
N VAL A 85 -7.82 2.87 3.53
CA VAL A 85 -6.70 3.19 2.63
C VAL A 85 -5.55 3.84 3.39
N LEU A 86 -4.36 3.25 3.28
CA LEU A 86 -3.11 3.88 3.72
C LEU A 86 -2.81 5.11 2.86
N LEU A 87 -2.89 6.32 3.43
CA LEU A 87 -2.55 7.55 2.72
C LEU A 87 -1.08 7.53 2.29
N THR A 88 -0.76 8.13 1.14
CA THR A 88 0.60 8.12 0.58
C THR A 88 1.61 8.84 1.47
N ASP A 89 1.23 10.01 2.02
CA ASP A 89 2.09 10.83 2.86
C ASP A 89 2.05 10.42 4.33
N SER A 90 3.16 10.65 5.05
CA SER A 90 3.22 10.53 6.51
C SER A 90 2.99 11.89 7.17
N VAL A 91 2.54 11.88 8.42
CA VAL A 91 2.49 13.09 9.25
C VAL A 91 3.89 13.72 9.32
N LEU A 92 3.94 15.02 9.07
CA LEU A 92 5.16 15.83 9.09
C LEU A 92 5.40 16.43 10.48
N GLY A 93 6.60 16.98 10.72
CA GLY A 93 6.92 17.67 11.98
C GLY A 93 7.21 16.77 13.17
N LEU A 94 7.39 15.46 12.96
CA LEU A 94 7.87 14.54 14.00
C LEU A 94 9.29 14.94 14.48
N PRO A 95 9.64 14.62 15.75
CA PRO A 95 10.97 14.87 16.28
C PRO A 95 12.05 14.04 15.55
N ASN A 96 13.32 14.36 15.77
CA ASN A 96 14.42 13.56 15.27
C ASN A 96 14.48 12.20 16.00
N ILE A 97 14.35 11.11 15.23
CA ILE A 97 14.20 9.74 15.72
C ILE A 97 15.36 8.90 15.19
N ILE A 98 16.10 8.22 16.08
CA ILE A 98 17.03 7.17 15.67
C ILE A 98 16.23 5.92 15.33
N ALA A 99 16.44 5.37 14.15
CA ALA A 99 15.85 4.10 13.71
C ALA A 99 16.83 3.33 12.81
N LEU A 100 16.72 2.00 12.80
CA LEU A 100 17.32 1.19 11.75
C LEU A 100 16.52 1.33 10.45
N GLY A 101 17.20 1.74 9.37
CA GLY A 101 16.63 1.82 8.03
C GLY A 101 16.29 0.45 7.43
N ARG A 102 15.57 0.46 6.29
CA ARG A 102 15.17 -0.75 5.56
C ARG A 102 16.41 -1.57 5.16
N GLY A 103 16.51 -2.81 5.65
CA GLY A 103 17.59 -3.74 5.29
C GLY A 103 18.80 -3.78 6.22
N ALA A 104 18.78 -3.08 7.37
CA ALA A 104 19.87 -3.17 8.35
C ALA A 104 20.01 -4.59 8.93
N ARG A 105 21.23 -5.16 8.88
CA ARG A 105 21.54 -6.43 9.54
C ARG A 105 21.89 -6.17 11.01
N ALA A 106 20.89 -6.37 11.84
CA ALA A 106 20.87 -6.21 13.29
C ALA A 106 21.99 -6.98 14.04
N MET A 107 22.99 -6.27 14.56
CA MET A 107 23.91 -6.71 15.63
C MET A 107 24.51 -5.50 16.40
N ASN A 108 23.81 -4.36 16.49
CA ASN A 108 24.40 -3.11 17.05
C ASN A 108 23.58 -2.40 18.14
N GLY A 109 22.47 -2.99 18.61
CA GLY A 109 21.66 -2.45 19.71
C GLY A 109 20.52 -1.51 19.26
N LEU A 110 20.49 -1.08 17.99
CA LEU A 110 19.45 -0.21 17.44
C LEU A 110 18.19 -0.98 16.99
N GLU A 111 18.11 -2.28 17.21
CA GLU A 111 16.98 -3.12 16.81
C GLU A 111 15.65 -2.69 17.45
N GLN A 112 15.72 -2.07 18.64
CA GLN A 112 14.57 -1.55 19.37
C GLN A 112 14.39 -0.03 19.24
N ALA A 113 15.26 0.64 18.48
CA ALA A 113 15.16 2.06 18.18
C ALA A 113 14.08 2.34 17.14
N GLY A 114 13.54 3.56 17.16
CA GLY A 114 12.50 4.03 16.26
C GLY A 114 11.38 4.80 16.95
N LEU A 115 10.31 5.07 16.18
CA LEU A 115 9.02 5.51 16.72
C LEU A 115 8.30 4.32 17.35
N ARG A 116 7.66 4.52 18.50
CA ARG A 116 7.11 3.47 19.38
C ARG A 116 5.60 3.66 19.59
N ASP A 117 5.14 3.93 20.81
CA ASP A 117 3.71 4.08 21.12
C ASP A 117 3.16 5.45 20.71
N VAL A 118 1.87 5.52 20.39
CA VAL A 118 1.11 6.74 20.11
C VAL A 118 -0.16 6.75 20.96
N ARG A 119 -0.48 7.90 21.57
CA ARG A 119 -1.76 8.13 22.27
C ARG A 119 -2.34 9.48 21.87
N LEU A 120 -3.66 9.52 21.81
CA LEU A 120 -4.40 10.78 21.77
C LEU A 120 -4.36 11.42 23.17
N ASP A 121 -4.32 12.75 23.22
CA ASP A 121 -4.71 13.48 24.41
C ASP A 121 -6.20 13.27 24.73
N PRO A 122 -6.65 13.29 26.01
CA PRO A 122 -8.06 13.17 26.36
C PRO A 122 -8.97 14.21 25.67
N GLU A 123 -8.45 15.40 25.36
CA GLU A 123 -9.15 16.49 24.67
C GLU A 123 -8.80 16.57 23.17
N PHE A 124 -8.39 15.45 22.55
CA PHE A 124 -7.94 15.41 21.15
C PHE A 124 -8.94 16.01 20.14
N GLU A 125 -10.26 15.84 20.36
CA GLU A 125 -11.28 16.47 19.51
C GLU A 125 -11.12 18.00 19.43
N HIS A 126 -10.67 18.62 20.53
CA HIS A 126 -10.50 20.07 20.66
C HIS A 126 -9.07 20.53 20.36
N ASN A 127 -8.04 19.77 20.76
CA ASN A 127 -6.64 20.22 20.76
C ASN A 127 -5.73 19.51 19.74
N ARG A 128 -6.16 18.40 19.14
CA ARG A 128 -5.40 17.55 18.20
C ARG A 128 -4.01 17.11 18.71
N LEU A 129 -3.79 17.03 20.03
CA LEU A 129 -2.51 16.68 20.63
C LEU A 129 -2.26 15.17 20.67
N LEU A 130 -1.05 14.77 20.31
CA LEU A 130 -0.58 13.38 20.35
C LEU A 130 0.61 13.25 21.30
N TYR A 131 0.61 12.20 22.11
CA TYR A 131 1.78 11.74 22.86
C TYR A 131 2.47 10.62 22.08
N LEU A 132 3.78 10.73 21.90
CA LEU A 132 4.58 9.81 21.09
C LEU A 132 5.81 9.36 21.85
N SER A 133 6.00 8.05 22.03
CA SER A 133 7.27 7.53 22.52
C SER A 133 8.20 7.17 21.36
N TYR A 134 9.50 7.47 21.51
CA TYR A 134 10.49 7.26 20.45
C TYR A 134 11.91 7.21 21.01
N VAL A 135 12.86 6.66 20.25
CA VAL A 135 14.29 6.77 20.59
C VAL A 135 14.87 8.05 19.97
N LYS A 136 15.23 9.01 20.83
CA LYS A 136 15.90 10.26 20.43
C LYS A 136 17.43 10.08 20.38
N PRO A 137 18.16 10.95 19.66
CA PRO A 137 19.61 11.09 19.80
C PRO A 137 20.04 11.32 21.24
N GLY A 138 21.10 10.63 21.66
CA GLY A 138 21.73 10.73 22.96
C GLY A 138 23.23 11.07 22.84
N PRO A 139 23.98 11.04 23.96
CA PRO A 139 25.45 11.22 23.94
C PRO A 139 26.21 10.07 23.28
N ASP A 140 25.57 8.89 23.19
CA ASP A 140 26.08 7.71 22.51
C ASP A 140 25.36 7.45 21.18
N SER A 141 25.77 6.41 20.46
CA SER A 141 25.16 5.98 19.20
C SER A 141 23.90 5.14 19.36
N LEU A 142 23.44 4.86 20.59
CA LEU A 142 22.27 4.01 20.87
C LEU A 142 21.01 4.86 21.11
N GLY A 143 21.20 6.07 21.63
CA GLY A 143 20.11 7.01 21.90
C GLY A 143 19.41 6.74 23.22
N THR A 144 18.27 7.40 23.44
CA THR A 144 17.51 7.28 24.69
C THR A 144 16.01 7.30 24.39
N LEU A 145 15.23 6.50 25.13
CA LEU A 145 13.77 6.57 25.05
C LEU A 145 13.27 7.94 25.54
N ALA A 146 12.38 8.54 24.77
CA ALA A 146 11.66 9.77 25.06
C ALA A 146 10.16 9.54 24.91
N VAL A 147 9.38 10.45 25.48
CA VAL A 147 7.92 10.62 25.40
C VAL A 147 7.64 12.13 25.26
#